data_AF-A0A521ZWB6-F1
#
_entry.id   AF-A0A521ZWB6-F1
#
_cell.length_a   1.000
_cell.length_b   1.000
_cell.length_c   1.000
_cell.angle_alpha   90.00
_cell.angle_beta   90.00
_cell.angle_gamma   90.00
#
_symmetry.space_group_name_H-M   'P 1'
#
loop_
_entity.id
_entity.type
_entity.pdbx_description
1 polymer ?
#
loop_
_entity_poly.entity_id
_entity_poly.type
_entity_poly.pdbx_seq_one_letter_code
_entity_poly.pdbx_strand_id
1 'polypeptide(L)'
;MQSQNERGAQEARANSNEKVKTGELMAMDDARWRIWLAGALALGAMTLCCLLWAPGIEGVRLLIRATARTSLLFFLLAFTAQAAAQTWPGAWSNWQRRHRRQWGWLLVTSHGLHAAGIIGLAAMAPDLFASLSPPVQRVGPGVAYLFIILMGLTSFDRTAAWLGRVWWARLHTWGLHYLWFSFLVANGKRVAAHPEYALPTLLLLAALGWRLWCQRSKVFKAEPASAGPA
;
A
#
# COMPACT_ATOMS: atom_id res chain seq x y z
N MET A 1 11.25 -58.66 4.24
CA MET A 1 9.82 -58.28 4.30
C MET A 1 9.55 -57.11 5.24
N GLN A 2 10.04 -57.10 6.49
CA GLN A 2 9.85 -55.95 7.41
C GLN A 2 10.36 -54.59 6.86
N SER A 3 11.52 -54.57 6.21
CA SER A 3 12.10 -53.33 5.66
C SER A 3 11.32 -52.72 4.49
N GLN A 4 10.52 -53.51 3.75
CA GLN A 4 9.67 -52.99 2.69
C GLN A 4 8.38 -52.37 3.26
N ASN A 5 7.86 -52.95 4.34
CA ASN A 5 6.66 -52.45 5.01
C ASN A 5 6.90 -51.10 5.70
N GLU A 6 8.09 -50.91 6.28
CA GLU A 6 8.51 -49.64 6.90
C GLU A 6 8.73 -48.53 5.87
N ARG A 7 9.27 -48.85 4.69
CA ARG A 7 9.43 -47.89 3.58
C ARG A 7 8.09 -47.39 3.06
N GLY A 8 7.14 -48.29 2.82
CA GLY A 8 5.79 -47.91 2.37
C GLY A 8 5.07 -47.01 3.38
N ALA A 9 5.22 -47.28 4.68
CA ALA A 9 4.66 -46.43 5.74
C ALA A 9 5.34 -45.04 5.81
N GLN A 10 6.65 -44.96 5.57
CA GLN A 10 7.37 -43.68 5.52
C GLN A 10 6.99 -42.83 4.29
N GLU A 11 6.87 -43.45 3.11
CA GLU A 11 6.44 -42.77 1.89
C GLU A 11 5.00 -42.25 1.99
N ALA A 12 4.07 -43.05 2.55
CA ALA A 12 2.70 -42.62 2.78
C ALA A 12 2.61 -41.42 3.75
N ARG A 13 3.44 -41.40 4.80
CA ARG A 13 3.54 -40.26 5.74
C ARG A 13 4.12 -39.02 5.08
N ALA A 14 5.16 -39.17 4.25
CA ALA A 14 5.77 -38.06 3.52
C ALA A 14 4.77 -37.41 2.54
N ASN A 15 4.05 -38.23 1.77
CA ASN A 15 3.06 -37.77 0.80
C ASN A 15 1.84 -37.10 1.46
N SER A 16 1.42 -37.61 2.62
CA SER A 16 0.38 -36.97 3.45
C SER A 16 0.81 -35.59 3.94
N ASN A 17 2.04 -35.48 4.50
CA ASN A 17 2.57 -34.19 4.96
C ASN A 17 2.73 -33.18 3.84
N GLU A 18 3.12 -33.61 2.64
CA GLU A 18 3.24 -32.73 1.47
C GLU A 18 1.88 -32.23 1.00
N LYS A 19 0.85 -33.09 0.96
CA LYS A 19 -0.53 -32.69 0.65
C LYS A 19 -1.10 -31.70 1.65
N VAL A 20 -0.92 -31.95 2.96
CA VAL A 20 -1.36 -31.03 4.02
C VAL A 20 -0.67 -29.67 3.86
N LYS A 21 0.66 -29.66 3.71
CA LYS A 21 1.43 -28.43 3.52
C LYS A 21 1.02 -27.66 2.27
N THR A 22 0.75 -28.37 1.16
CA THR A 22 0.29 -27.76 -0.10
C THR A 22 -1.11 -27.16 0.06
N GLY A 23 -2.02 -27.86 0.74
CA GLY A 23 -3.37 -27.37 1.04
C GLY A 23 -3.35 -26.14 1.95
N GLU A 24 -2.49 -26.12 2.98
CA GLU A 24 -2.30 -24.95 3.85
C GLU A 24 -1.72 -23.75 3.08
N LEU A 25 -0.73 -23.98 2.21
CA LEU A 25 -0.15 -22.93 1.36
C LEU A 25 -1.20 -22.33 0.41
N MET A 26 -2.00 -23.16 -0.24
CA MET A 26 -3.08 -22.71 -1.13
C MET A 26 -4.13 -21.89 -0.36
N ALA A 27 -4.61 -22.38 0.79
CA ALA A 27 -5.59 -21.66 1.61
C ALA A 27 -5.05 -20.32 2.14
N MET A 28 -3.77 -20.25 2.49
CA MET A 28 -3.10 -19.01 2.91
C MET A 28 -2.98 -18.00 1.77
N ASP A 29 -2.72 -18.45 0.55
CA ASP A 29 -2.64 -17.59 -0.62
C ASP A 29 -4.03 -17.09 -1.05
N ASP A 30 -5.05 -17.93 -0.98
CA ASP A 30 -6.45 -17.52 -1.19
C ASP A 30 -6.89 -16.46 -0.16
N ALA A 31 -6.58 -16.67 1.12
CA ALA A 31 -6.85 -15.68 2.17
C ALA A 31 -6.15 -14.34 1.93
N ARG A 32 -4.93 -14.37 1.37
CA ARG A 32 -4.15 -13.18 1.04
C ARG A 32 -4.76 -12.36 -0.11
N TRP A 33 -5.37 -13.00 -1.10
CA TRP A 33 -5.98 -12.30 -2.23
C TRP A 33 -7.37 -11.75 -1.92
N ARG A 34 -8.11 -12.37 -0.99
CA ARG A 34 -9.47 -11.96 -0.61
C ARG A 34 -9.57 -10.49 -0.18
N ILE A 35 -8.62 -9.97 0.59
CA ILE A 35 -8.65 -8.55 1.02
C ILE A 35 -8.49 -7.61 -0.18
N TRP A 36 -7.55 -7.92 -1.08
CA TRP A 36 -7.37 -7.11 -2.27
C TRP A 36 -8.59 -7.20 -3.19
N LEU A 37 -9.13 -8.40 -3.44
CA LEU A 37 -10.33 -8.60 -4.25
C LEU A 37 -11.54 -7.85 -3.67
N ALA A 38 -11.80 -8.01 -2.37
CA ALA A 38 -12.90 -7.32 -1.69
C ALA A 38 -12.73 -5.79 -1.77
N GLY A 39 -11.52 -5.28 -1.55
CA GLY A 39 -11.25 -3.85 -1.66
C GLY A 39 -11.31 -3.34 -3.11
N ALA A 40 -10.89 -4.13 -4.10
CA ALA A 40 -11.01 -3.80 -5.52
C ALA A 40 -12.47 -3.76 -5.98
N LEU A 41 -13.30 -4.71 -5.52
CA LEU A 41 -14.75 -4.69 -5.75
C LEU A 41 -15.40 -3.48 -5.08
N ALA A 42 -15.02 -3.15 -3.84
CA ALA A 42 -15.50 -1.96 -3.15
C ALA A 42 -15.11 -0.66 -3.88
N LEU A 43 -13.88 -0.59 -4.41
CA LEU A 43 -13.43 0.53 -5.24
C LEU A 43 -14.19 0.61 -6.57
N GLY A 44 -14.50 -0.52 -7.19
CA GLY A 44 -15.32 -0.60 -8.40
C GLY A 44 -16.76 -0.12 -8.13
N ALA A 45 -17.38 -0.59 -7.05
CA ALA A 45 -18.69 -0.15 -6.62
C ALA A 45 -18.70 1.35 -6.30
N MET A 46 -17.72 1.85 -5.55
CA MET A 46 -17.56 3.29 -5.27
C MET A 46 -17.43 4.09 -6.57
N THR A 47 -16.66 3.59 -7.54
CA THR A 47 -16.50 4.24 -8.85
C THR A 47 -17.83 4.35 -9.57
N LEU A 48 -18.58 3.24 -9.65
CA LEU A 48 -19.91 3.22 -10.25
C LEU A 48 -20.85 4.19 -9.53
N CYS A 49 -20.88 4.17 -8.19
CA CYS A 49 -21.70 5.10 -7.40
C CYS A 49 -21.36 6.57 -7.70
N CYS A 50 -20.07 6.94 -7.81
CA CYS A 50 -19.68 8.31 -8.14
C CYS A 50 -20.19 8.75 -9.51
N LEU A 51 -20.09 7.88 -10.52
CA LEU A 51 -20.48 8.16 -11.90
C LEU A 51 -22.00 8.17 -12.10
N LEU A 52 -22.73 7.32 -11.37
CA LEU A 52 -24.20 7.29 -11.40
C LEU A 52 -24.83 8.43 -10.58
N TRP A 53 -24.20 8.84 -9.47
CA TRP A 53 -24.70 9.91 -8.62
C TRP A 53 -24.67 11.27 -9.31
N ALA A 54 -23.63 11.53 -10.09
CA ALA A 54 -23.48 12.77 -10.84
C ALA A 54 -22.99 12.45 -12.27
N PRO A 55 -23.84 12.48 -13.30
CA PRO A 55 -23.42 12.18 -14.65
C PRO A 55 -22.43 13.24 -15.19
N GLY A 56 -21.54 12.83 -16.08
CA GLY A 56 -20.62 13.73 -16.77
C GLY A 56 -19.41 14.17 -15.94
N ILE A 57 -18.99 15.43 -16.12
CA ILE A 57 -17.76 15.99 -15.53
C ILE A 57 -17.80 15.94 -14.00
N GLU A 58 -18.95 16.19 -13.38
CA GLU A 58 -19.08 16.22 -11.92
C GLU A 58 -18.88 14.85 -11.27
N GLY A 59 -19.37 13.77 -11.88
CA GLY A 59 -19.11 12.40 -11.43
C GLY A 59 -17.64 12.03 -11.54
N VAL A 60 -16.98 12.43 -12.62
CA VAL A 60 -15.53 12.23 -12.80
C VAL A 60 -14.75 13.00 -11.73
N ARG A 61 -15.12 14.24 -11.42
CA ARG A 61 -14.49 15.02 -10.34
C ARG A 61 -14.76 14.41 -8.97
N LEU A 62 -15.96 13.87 -8.73
CA LEU A 62 -16.29 13.15 -7.51
C LEU A 62 -15.44 11.89 -7.37
N LEU A 63 -15.30 11.10 -8.45
CA LEU A 63 -14.44 9.93 -8.53
C LEU A 63 -12.98 10.27 -8.21
N ILE A 64 -12.43 11.34 -8.80
CA ILE A 64 -11.06 11.82 -8.54
C ILE A 64 -10.89 12.12 -7.04
N ARG A 65 -11.83 12.85 -6.43
CA ARG A 65 -11.76 13.18 -5.00
C ARG A 65 -11.90 11.94 -4.11
N ALA A 66 -12.79 11.01 -4.45
CA ALA A 66 -13.01 9.77 -3.70
C ALA A 66 -11.77 8.87 -3.74
N THR A 67 -11.24 8.64 -4.93
CA THR A 67 -10.03 7.83 -5.15
C THR A 67 -8.79 8.45 -4.52
N ALA A 68 -8.67 9.78 -4.48
CA ALA A 68 -7.57 10.44 -3.76
C ALA A 68 -7.60 10.12 -2.25
N ARG A 69 -8.79 10.10 -1.64
CA ARG A 69 -8.97 9.80 -0.21
C ARG A 69 -8.73 8.31 0.09
N THR A 70 -9.29 7.41 -0.72
CA THR A 70 -9.06 5.96 -0.54
C THR A 70 -7.60 5.59 -0.79
N SER A 71 -6.96 6.20 -1.79
CA SER A 71 -5.52 6.05 -2.01
C SER A 71 -4.70 6.50 -0.81
N LEU A 72 -5.01 7.66 -0.23
CA LEU A 72 -4.33 8.11 0.99
C LEU A 72 -4.54 7.11 2.15
N LEU A 73 -5.76 6.61 2.33
CA LEU A 73 -6.06 5.61 3.37
C LEU A 73 -5.22 4.34 3.20
N PHE A 74 -5.21 3.74 2.02
CA PHE A 74 -4.42 2.53 1.75
C PHE A 74 -2.93 2.77 1.88
N PHE A 75 -2.47 3.95 1.44
CA PHE A 75 -1.09 4.38 1.65
C PHE A 75 -0.75 4.45 3.15
N LEU A 76 -1.57 5.12 3.97
CA LEU A 76 -1.35 5.23 5.41
C LEU A 76 -1.34 3.86 6.10
N LEU A 77 -2.24 2.95 5.71
CA LEU A 77 -2.25 1.57 6.19
C LEU A 77 -0.95 0.83 5.83
N ALA A 78 -0.46 0.96 4.60
CA ALA A 78 0.80 0.34 4.18
C ALA A 78 2.05 0.99 4.83
N PHE A 79 2.02 2.31 4.99
CA PHE A 79 3.13 3.13 5.48
C PHE A 79 3.34 2.97 6.98
N THR A 80 2.25 2.94 7.77
CA THR A 80 2.31 2.85 9.24
C THR A 80 2.36 1.42 9.78
N ALA A 81 2.10 0.41 8.95
CA ALA A 81 2.01 -1.01 9.36
C ALA A 81 3.13 -1.49 10.30
N GLN A 82 4.38 -1.14 9.98
CA GLN A 82 5.54 -1.55 10.77
C GLN A 82 5.68 -0.76 12.08
N ALA A 83 5.22 0.49 12.12
CA ALA A 83 5.23 1.31 13.33
C ALA A 83 4.10 0.89 14.29
N ALA A 84 2.90 0.61 13.75
CA ALA A 84 1.77 0.09 14.49
C ALA A 84 2.09 -1.22 15.20
N ALA A 85 2.69 -2.19 14.50
CA ALA A 85 3.06 -3.48 15.07
C ALA A 85 4.13 -3.40 16.18
N GLN A 86 4.92 -2.32 16.23
CA GLN A 86 5.96 -2.14 17.25
C GLN A 86 5.45 -1.44 18.52
N THR A 87 4.46 -0.57 18.37
CA THR A 87 3.93 0.27 19.46
C THR A 87 2.74 -0.37 20.14
N TRP A 88 1.85 -0.99 19.36
CA TRP A 88 0.65 -1.66 19.86
C TRP A 88 0.57 -3.07 19.31
N PRO A 89 1.40 -4.01 19.79
CA PRO A 89 1.36 -5.40 19.35
C PRO A 89 0.00 -6.01 19.73
N GLY A 90 -0.84 -6.28 18.73
CA GLY A 90 -2.20 -6.81 18.92
C GLY A 90 -2.71 -7.44 17.63
N ALA A 91 -3.92 -8.00 17.67
CA ALA A 91 -4.51 -8.68 16.51
C ALA A 91 -4.59 -7.75 15.28
N TRP A 92 -5.04 -6.51 15.49
CA TRP A 92 -5.19 -5.51 14.42
C TRP A 92 -3.85 -5.09 13.79
N SER A 93 -2.86 -4.68 14.59
CA SER A 93 -1.58 -4.19 14.05
C SER A 93 -0.77 -5.31 13.38
N ASN A 94 -0.88 -6.55 13.88
CA ASN A 94 -0.30 -7.72 13.23
C ASN A 94 -1.03 -8.06 11.92
N TRP A 95 -2.36 -7.95 11.89
CA TRP A 95 -3.14 -8.15 10.68
C TRP A 95 -2.81 -7.08 9.62
N GLN A 96 -2.74 -5.80 10.00
CA GLN A 96 -2.32 -4.71 9.12
C GLN A 96 -0.92 -4.96 8.54
N ARG A 97 0.04 -5.38 9.38
CA ARG A 97 1.41 -5.70 8.94
C ARG A 97 1.47 -6.92 8.03
N ARG A 98 0.73 -7.99 8.35
CA ARG A 98 0.65 -9.21 7.51
C ARG A 98 0.06 -8.91 6.14
N HIS A 99 -0.89 -7.98 6.06
CA HIS A 99 -1.56 -7.59 4.82
C HIS A 99 -1.00 -6.31 4.17
N ARG A 100 0.23 -5.91 4.53
CA ARG A 100 0.89 -4.70 4.02
C ARG A 100 0.99 -4.69 2.49
N ARG A 101 1.23 -5.85 1.88
CA ARG A 101 1.27 -6.01 0.41
C ARG A 101 -0.09 -5.71 -0.21
N GLN A 102 -1.18 -6.22 0.38
CA GLN A 102 -2.55 -6.00 -0.08
C GLN A 102 -2.94 -4.53 0.02
N TRP A 103 -2.55 -3.83 1.09
CA TRP A 103 -2.74 -2.37 1.18
C TRP A 103 -2.00 -1.62 0.07
N GLY A 104 -0.77 -2.03 -0.26
CA GLY A 104 -0.03 -1.51 -1.41
C GLY A 104 -0.74 -1.78 -2.74
N TRP A 105 -1.33 -2.96 -2.93
CA TRP A 105 -2.11 -3.27 -4.13
C TRP A 105 -3.42 -2.48 -4.23
N LEU A 106 -4.12 -2.28 -3.11
CA LEU A 106 -5.30 -1.42 -3.08
C LEU A 106 -4.95 0.04 -3.37
N LEU A 107 -3.78 0.51 -2.92
CA LEU A 107 -3.23 1.81 -3.31
C LEU A 107 -3.02 1.90 -4.84
N VAL A 108 -2.43 0.87 -5.45
CA VAL A 108 -2.22 0.79 -6.91
C VAL A 108 -3.57 0.80 -7.64
N THR A 109 -4.51 -0.04 -7.24
CA THR A 109 -5.86 -0.11 -7.85
C THR A 109 -6.60 1.22 -7.73
N SER A 110 -6.62 1.82 -6.54
CA SER A 110 -7.26 3.11 -6.29
C SER A 110 -6.63 4.24 -7.11
N HIS A 111 -5.29 4.27 -7.24
CA HIS A 111 -4.61 5.25 -8.11
C HIS A 111 -4.80 5.01 -9.59
N GLY A 112 -4.97 3.76 -10.02
CA GLY A 112 -5.35 3.43 -11.40
C GLY A 112 -6.70 4.04 -11.76
N LEU A 113 -7.69 3.87 -10.87
CA LEU A 113 -9.01 4.52 -11.01
C LEU A 113 -8.91 6.05 -10.93
N HIS A 114 -8.06 6.58 -10.05
CA HIS A 114 -7.77 8.01 -9.99
C HIS A 114 -7.20 8.55 -11.32
N ALA A 115 -6.25 7.82 -11.92
CA ALA A 115 -5.64 8.17 -13.20
C ALA A 115 -6.68 8.14 -14.32
N ALA A 116 -7.53 7.11 -14.35
CA ALA A 116 -8.63 7.02 -15.30
C ALA A 116 -9.59 8.22 -15.16
N GLY A 117 -9.89 8.64 -13.92
CA GLY A 117 -10.66 9.86 -13.67
C GLY A 117 -9.96 11.12 -14.19
N ILE A 118 -8.66 11.27 -13.93
CA ILE A 118 -7.86 12.41 -14.44
C ILE A 118 -7.85 12.45 -15.97
N ILE A 119 -7.62 11.31 -16.62
CA ILE A 119 -7.62 11.18 -18.09
C ILE A 119 -9.01 11.49 -18.63
N GLY A 120 -10.07 10.97 -17.99
CA GLY A 120 -11.45 11.27 -18.34
C GLY A 120 -11.76 12.76 -18.25
N LEU A 121 -11.35 13.44 -17.16
CA LEU A 121 -11.54 14.88 -17.01
C LEU A 121 -10.78 15.67 -18.10
N ALA A 122 -9.55 15.28 -18.38
CA ALA A 122 -8.73 15.92 -19.42
C ALA A 122 -9.36 15.76 -20.83
N ALA A 123 -10.00 14.62 -21.10
CA ALA A 123 -10.67 14.36 -22.38
C ALA A 123 -12.02 15.08 -22.48
N MET A 124 -12.80 15.12 -21.39
CA MET A 124 -14.15 15.70 -21.38
C MET A 124 -14.16 17.22 -21.24
N ALA A 125 -13.18 17.80 -20.54
CA ALA A 125 -13.10 19.23 -20.28
C ALA A 125 -11.63 19.73 -20.28
N PRO A 126 -11.00 19.83 -21.46
CA PRO A 126 -9.58 20.20 -21.57
C PRO A 126 -9.23 21.54 -20.92
N ASP A 127 -10.07 22.57 -21.11
CA ASP A 127 -9.84 23.91 -20.57
C ASP A 127 -9.92 23.94 -19.04
N LEU A 128 -10.92 23.25 -18.47
CA LEU A 128 -11.05 23.07 -17.02
C LEU A 128 -9.86 22.29 -16.46
N PHE A 129 -9.43 21.24 -17.15
CA PHE A 129 -8.26 20.47 -16.72
C PHE A 129 -6.98 21.31 -16.74
N ALA A 130 -6.79 22.14 -17.77
CA ALA A 130 -5.65 23.04 -17.87
C ALA A 130 -5.63 24.08 -16.73
N SER A 131 -6.79 24.62 -16.34
CA SER A 131 -6.89 25.58 -15.23
C SER A 131 -6.61 24.94 -13.86
N LEU A 132 -7.10 23.71 -13.64
CA LEU A 132 -6.93 22.98 -12.38
C LEU A 132 -5.55 22.33 -12.21
N SER A 133 -4.87 22.01 -13.31
CA SER A 133 -3.62 21.26 -13.32
C SER A 133 -2.63 21.84 -14.33
N PRO A 134 -1.97 22.98 -14.02
CA PRO A 134 -0.94 23.53 -14.89
C PRO A 134 0.23 22.54 -15.08
N PRO A 135 0.91 22.51 -16.25
CA PRO A 135 1.93 21.50 -16.56
C PRO A 135 3.01 21.33 -15.49
N VAL A 136 3.53 22.42 -14.93
CA VAL A 136 4.55 22.38 -13.87
C VAL A 136 4.07 21.64 -12.61
N GLN A 137 2.78 21.70 -12.30
CA GLN A 137 2.19 21.03 -11.14
C GLN A 137 1.93 19.53 -11.38
N ARG A 138 2.10 19.04 -12.62
CA ARG A 138 1.90 17.63 -12.99
C ARG A 138 3.14 16.77 -12.74
N VAL A 139 4.34 17.37 -12.71
CA VAL A 139 5.61 16.63 -12.63
C VAL A 139 5.70 15.79 -11.35
N GLY A 140 5.45 16.41 -10.18
CA GLY A 140 5.53 15.71 -8.88
C GLY A 140 4.57 14.51 -8.78
N PRO A 141 3.25 14.71 -9.02
CA PRO A 141 2.30 13.59 -9.08
C PRO A 141 2.63 12.56 -10.16
N GLY A 142 3.15 12.98 -11.32
CA GLY A 142 3.59 12.07 -12.38
C GLY A 142 4.71 11.13 -11.94
N VAL A 143 5.72 11.64 -11.24
CA VAL A 143 6.79 10.81 -10.65
C VAL A 143 6.23 9.90 -9.54
N ALA A 144 5.22 10.34 -8.79
CA ALA A 144 4.55 9.48 -7.81
C ALA A 144 3.89 8.28 -8.48
N TYR A 145 3.25 8.47 -9.65
CA TYR A 145 2.72 7.36 -10.46
C TYR A 145 3.80 6.38 -10.90
N LEU A 146 4.98 6.85 -11.29
CA LEU A 146 6.10 5.96 -11.62
C LEU A 146 6.50 5.09 -10.42
N PHE A 147 6.61 5.68 -9.23
CA PHE A 147 6.89 4.89 -8.02
C PHE A 147 5.77 3.89 -7.70
N ILE A 148 4.50 4.28 -7.81
CA ILE A 148 3.36 3.37 -7.57
C ILE A 148 3.43 2.17 -8.51
N ILE A 149 3.66 2.39 -9.81
CA ILE A 149 3.76 1.33 -10.81
C ILE A 149 4.96 0.44 -10.53
N LEU A 150 6.15 1.01 -10.35
CA LEU A 150 7.37 0.23 -10.10
C LEU A 150 7.27 -0.61 -8.84
N MET A 151 6.74 -0.04 -7.75
CA MET A 151 6.54 -0.76 -6.50
C MET A 151 5.46 -1.83 -6.61
N GLY A 152 4.35 -1.55 -7.31
CA GLY A 152 3.31 -2.53 -7.59
C GLY A 152 3.84 -3.72 -8.39
N LEU A 153 4.55 -3.45 -9.48
CA LEU A 153 5.16 -4.48 -10.32
C LEU A 153 6.21 -5.31 -9.59
N THR A 154 6.95 -4.71 -8.64
CA THR A 154 7.97 -5.40 -7.85
C THR A 154 7.45 -5.96 -6.53
N SER A 155 6.12 -6.01 -6.36
CA SER A 155 5.48 -6.63 -5.20
C SER A 155 5.27 -8.14 -5.35
N PHE A 156 5.56 -8.75 -6.52
CA PHE A 156 5.53 -10.21 -6.68
C PHE A 156 6.87 -10.86 -6.34
N ASP A 157 6.83 -12.08 -5.81
CA ASP A 157 8.02 -12.78 -5.32
C ASP A 157 9.06 -12.97 -6.44
N ARG A 158 8.61 -13.33 -7.64
CA ARG A 158 9.46 -13.46 -8.84
C ARG A 158 10.13 -12.14 -9.23
N THR A 159 9.37 -11.05 -9.29
CA THR A 159 9.90 -9.72 -9.66
C THR A 159 10.78 -9.11 -8.58
N ALA A 160 10.47 -9.40 -7.31
CA ALA A 160 11.27 -8.97 -6.17
C ALA A 160 12.61 -9.72 -6.13
N ALA A 161 12.60 -11.02 -6.45
CA ALA A 161 13.81 -11.83 -6.58
C ALA A 161 14.68 -11.33 -7.74
N TRP A 162 14.08 -11.01 -8.89
CA TRP A 162 14.80 -10.49 -10.05
C TRP A 162 15.49 -9.15 -9.78
N LEU A 163 14.81 -8.22 -9.10
CA LEU A 163 15.40 -6.92 -8.73
C LEU A 163 16.52 -7.06 -7.68
N GLY A 164 16.46 -8.12 -6.86
CA GLY A 164 17.39 -8.37 -5.78
C GLY A 164 17.07 -7.58 -4.50
N ARG A 165 17.42 -8.17 -3.35
CA ARG A 165 17.01 -7.69 -2.02
C ARG A 165 17.38 -6.23 -1.74
N VAL A 166 18.58 -5.81 -2.13
CA VAL A 166 19.10 -4.45 -1.86
C VAL A 166 18.32 -3.40 -2.65
N TRP A 167 18.20 -3.58 -3.97
CA TRP A 167 17.50 -2.65 -4.84
C TRP A 167 16.00 -2.64 -4.58
N TRP A 168 15.41 -3.80 -4.28
CA TRP A 168 14.02 -3.89 -3.86
C TRP A 168 13.75 -3.08 -2.58
N ALA A 169 14.61 -3.23 -1.56
CA ALA A 169 14.51 -2.47 -0.33
C ALA A 169 14.69 -0.96 -0.55
N ARG A 170 15.66 -0.56 -1.38
CA ARG A 170 15.88 0.85 -1.75
C ARG A 170 14.66 1.43 -2.46
N LEU A 171 14.17 0.77 -3.52
CA LEU A 171 12.99 1.19 -4.28
C LEU A 171 11.78 1.38 -3.37
N HIS A 172 11.49 0.40 -2.51
CA HIS A 172 10.34 0.48 -1.62
C HIS A 172 10.52 1.51 -0.50
N THR A 173 11.75 1.75 -0.06
CA THR A 173 12.02 2.78 0.96
C THR A 173 11.89 4.17 0.37
N TRP A 174 12.62 4.48 -0.71
CA TRP A 174 12.56 5.77 -1.38
C TRP A 174 11.17 6.05 -1.93
N GLY A 175 10.55 5.06 -2.57
CA GLY A 175 9.18 5.16 -3.07
C GLY A 175 8.18 5.50 -1.98
N LEU A 176 8.18 4.82 -0.83
CA LEU A 176 7.26 5.18 0.27
C LEU A 176 7.44 6.62 0.77
N HIS A 177 8.67 7.11 0.88
CA HIS A 177 8.93 8.49 1.33
C HIS A 177 8.56 9.52 0.26
N TYR A 178 8.80 9.19 -1.01
CA TYR A 178 8.36 10.03 -2.13
C TYR A 178 6.83 10.14 -2.18
N LEU A 179 6.12 9.01 -2.05
CA LEU A 179 4.66 9.00 -2.02
C LEU A 179 4.12 9.76 -0.81
N TRP A 180 4.71 9.60 0.38
CA TRP A 180 4.38 10.40 1.56
C TRP A 180 4.51 11.90 1.27
N PHE A 181 5.66 12.32 0.71
CA PHE A 181 5.93 13.71 0.39
C PHE A 181 4.96 14.25 -0.66
N SER A 182 4.70 13.48 -1.72
CA SER A 182 3.74 13.85 -2.78
C SER A 182 2.32 14.04 -2.22
N PHE A 183 1.85 13.12 -1.37
CA PHE A 183 0.57 13.28 -0.68
C PHE A 183 0.57 14.50 0.26
N LEU A 184 1.67 14.76 0.97
CA LEU A 184 1.77 15.91 1.88
C LEU A 184 1.66 17.21 1.10
N VAL A 185 2.41 17.36 0.00
CA VAL A 185 2.35 18.56 -0.85
C VAL A 185 0.98 18.69 -1.50
N ALA A 186 0.38 17.59 -1.97
CA ALA A 186 -0.94 17.61 -2.57
C ALA A 186 -2.02 18.11 -1.59
N ASN A 187 -1.98 17.70 -0.32
CA ASN A 187 -2.98 18.14 0.65
C ASN A 187 -2.60 19.49 1.29
N GLY A 188 -1.35 19.66 1.72
CA GLY A 188 -0.87 20.82 2.46
C GLY A 188 -1.04 22.13 1.70
N LYS A 189 -0.75 22.17 0.40
CA LYS A 189 -0.90 23.40 -0.41
C LYS A 189 -2.34 23.90 -0.52
N ARG A 190 -3.33 23.05 -0.20
CA ARG A 190 -4.76 23.36 -0.31
C ARG A 190 -5.38 23.79 1.01
N VAL A 191 -4.71 23.60 2.14
CA VAL A 191 -5.28 23.84 3.48
C VAL A 191 -5.77 25.27 3.67
N ALA A 192 -5.02 26.26 3.17
CA ALA A 192 -5.38 27.67 3.32
C ALA A 192 -6.68 28.04 2.59
N ALA A 193 -6.94 27.44 1.42
CA ALA A 193 -8.16 27.68 0.64
C ALA A 193 -9.30 26.73 1.02
N HIS A 194 -8.97 25.53 1.50
CA HIS A 194 -9.88 24.42 1.75
C HIS A 194 -9.47 23.72 3.06
N PRO A 195 -10.00 24.17 4.21
CA PRO A 195 -9.60 23.66 5.53
C PRO A 195 -9.79 22.15 5.73
N GLU A 196 -10.67 21.50 4.97
CA GLU A 196 -10.87 20.05 5.00
C GLU A 196 -9.60 19.25 4.62
N TYR A 197 -8.63 19.87 3.94
CA TYR A 197 -7.32 19.28 3.67
C TYR A 197 -6.38 19.28 4.88
N ALA A 198 -6.74 19.93 5.99
CA ALA A 198 -5.96 19.89 7.23
C ALA A 198 -5.91 18.47 7.81
N LEU A 199 -7.03 17.75 7.82
CA LEU A 199 -7.11 16.38 8.33
C LEU A 199 -6.12 15.43 7.63
N PRO A 200 -6.12 15.26 6.29
CA PRO A 200 -5.16 14.38 5.63
C PRO A 200 -3.72 14.85 5.81
N THR A 201 -3.48 16.16 5.89
CA THR A 201 -2.14 16.74 6.14
C THR A 201 -1.62 16.35 7.52
N LEU A 202 -2.43 16.53 8.56
CA LEU A 202 -2.08 16.14 9.93
C LEU A 202 -1.88 14.63 10.07
N LEU A 203 -2.70 13.82 9.42
CA LEU A 203 -2.53 12.35 9.40
C LEU A 203 -1.19 11.95 8.78
N LEU A 204 -0.76 12.60 7.69
CA LEU A 204 0.54 12.35 7.05
C LEU A 204 1.72 12.75 7.95
N LEU A 205 1.62 13.90 8.62
CA LEU A 205 2.64 14.36 9.57
C LEU A 205 2.74 13.43 10.77
N ALA A 206 1.60 13.06 11.36
CA ALA A 206 1.53 12.10 12.46
C ALA A 206 2.08 10.73 12.06
N ALA A 207 1.76 10.24 10.86
CA ALA A 207 2.27 8.97 10.35
C ALA A 207 3.80 8.96 10.20
N LEU A 208 4.40 10.05 9.68
CA LEU A 208 5.86 10.14 9.61
C LEU A 208 6.49 10.25 11.00
N GLY A 209 5.96 11.13 11.86
CA GLY A 209 6.42 11.31 13.23
C GLY A 209 6.44 9.99 14.01
N TRP A 210 5.34 9.22 13.92
CA TRP A 210 5.24 7.90 14.52
C TRP A 210 6.31 6.94 13.99
N ARG A 211 6.53 6.86 12.66
CA ARG A 211 7.57 5.99 12.10
C ARG A 211 8.97 6.34 12.60
N LEU A 212 9.30 7.63 12.62
CA LEU A 212 10.62 8.10 13.08
C LEU A 212 10.83 7.84 14.57
N TRP A 213 9.78 8.02 15.39
CA TRP A 213 9.83 7.64 16.80
C TRP A 213 10.12 6.15 16.97
N CYS A 214 9.37 5.27 16.31
CA CYS A 214 9.60 3.82 16.40
C CYS A 214 11.00 3.38 15.94
N GLN A 215 11.55 4.04 14.92
CA GLN A 215 12.91 3.75 14.45
C GLN A 215 13.94 4.14 15.50
N ARG A 216 13.79 5.32 16.12
CA ARG A 216 14.69 5.78 17.20
C ARG A 216 14.61 4.88 18.44
N SER A 217 13.41 4.49 18.87
CA SER A 217 13.25 3.66 20.08
C SER A 217 13.82 2.24 19.94
N LYS A 218 13.94 1.73 18.72
CA LYS A 218 14.68 0.49 18.44
C LYS A 218 16.19 0.65 18.60
N VAL A 219 16.74 1.75 18.11
CA VAL A 219 18.18 2.05 18.25
C VAL A 219 18.53 2.20 19.73
N PHE A 220 17.70 2.92 20.51
CA PHE A 220 17.91 3.08 21.95
C PHE A 220 17.77 1.78 22.77
N LYS A 221 17.00 0.79 22.31
CA LYS A 221 16.93 -0.53 22.96
C LYS A 221 18.10 -1.45 22.60
N ALA A 222 18.89 -1.12 21.58
CA ALA A 222 19.91 -2.01 21.01
C ALA A 222 21.33 -1.78 21.58
N GLU A 223 21.58 -0.77 22.41
CA GLU A 223 22.93 -0.42 22.90
C GLU A 223 22.91 0.24 24.29
N PRO A 224 23.77 -0.13 25.29
CA PRO A 224 24.56 -1.36 25.44
C PRO A 224 24.46 -2.06 26.82
N ALA A 225 24.58 -3.40 26.82
CA ALA A 225 24.86 -4.24 28.00
C ALA A 225 26.36 -4.57 28.14
N SER A 226 27.26 -3.66 27.76
CA SER A 226 28.72 -3.90 27.79
C SER A 226 29.54 -2.71 28.33
N ALA A 227 29.07 -2.09 29.42
CA ALA A 227 29.92 -1.25 30.26
C ALA A 227 29.94 -1.83 31.69
N GLY A 228 30.65 -2.95 31.85
CA GLY A 228 31.07 -3.43 33.17
C GLY A 228 32.36 -2.70 33.56
N PRO A 229 32.51 -2.21 34.81
CA PRO A 229 33.69 -1.47 35.23
C PRO A 229 34.93 -2.37 35.25
N ALA A 230 36.04 -1.84 34.73
CA ALA A 230 37.39 -2.37 34.86
C ALA A 230 38.00 -1.96 36.20
#